data_AF-A0A174WL17-F1
#
_entry.id   AF-A0A174WL17-F1
#
_cell.length_a   1.000
_cell.length_b   1.000
_cell.length_c   1.000
_cell.angle_alpha   90.00
_cell.angle_beta   90.00
_cell.angle_gamma   90.00
#
_symmetry.space_group_name_H-M   'P 1'
#
loop_
_entity.id
_entity.type
_entity.pdbx_description
1 polymer ?
#
loop_
_entity_poly.entity_id
_entity_poly.type
_entity_poly.pdbx_seq_one_letter_code
_entity_poly.pdbx_strand_id
1 'polypeptide(L)'
;MEEFIKIFKALGDETRVNILLLISNRGMCAKGIARHLEISEAAVSQQIKILKDIDLIQGYKIGYHIIYDLNEEKINSSIKFLELIIDNEKTSTTNIANLKCLNGCKHMKCASNNKIKEEPIMKICFPVESNEGVKSIPYGHFGTAPLFVICDLETNKVKSVGNGDLGHEHGKCQPMKALSGEEVDAVVVGGIGAGAINKLNSMGIKVFQAIQGDLEKNLEAFKENKLKEFPSTHVCNHDGCSH
;
A
#
# COMPACT_ATOMS: atom_id res chain seq x y z
N MET A 1 -16.69 -27.70 5.02
CA MET A 1 -16.77 -26.49 5.88
C MET A 1 -16.21 -26.76 7.27
N GLU A 2 -16.64 -27.81 7.97
CA GLU A 2 -16.11 -28.15 9.32
C GLU A 2 -14.58 -28.34 9.36
N GLU A 3 -14.03 -29.00 8.34
CA GLU A 3 -12.58 -29.18 8.16
C GLU A 3 -11.81 -27.84 8.09
N PHE A 4 -12.23 -26.92 7.23
CA PHE A 4 -11.61 -25.59 7.11
C PHE A 4 -11.72 -24.78 8.41
N ILE A 5 -12.84 -24.91 9.15
CA ILE A 5 -12.99 -24.26 10.46
C ILE A 5 -11.93 -24.78 11.44
N LYS A 6 -11.67 -26.10 11.46
CA LYS A 6 -10.61 -26.69 12.30
C LYS A 6 -9.23 -26.16 11.91
N ILE A 7 -8.96 -26.05 10.61
CA ILE A 7 -7.71 -25.46 10.08
C ILE A 7 -7.55 -24.02 10.55
N PHE A 8 -8.53 -23.14 10.30
CA PHE A 8 -8.41 -21.72 10.67
C PHE A 8 -8.33 -21.51 12.18
N LYS A 9 -9.04 -22.32 12.98
CA LYS A 9 -8.90 -22.31 14.44
C LYS A 9 -7.49 -22.70 14.88
N ALA A 10 -6.90 -23.71 14.24
CA ALA A 10 -5.52 -24.09 14.54
C ALA A 10 -4.54 -23.00 14.12
N LEU A 11 -4.73 -22.35 12.97
CA LEU A 11 -3.87 -21.27 12.49
C LEU A 11 -3.97 -19.97 13.30
N GLY A 12 -4.98 -19.82 14.17
CA GLY A 12 -5.10 -18.68 15.09
C GLY A 12 -4.10 -18.64 16.24
N ASP A 13 -3.05 -19.47 16.21
CA ASP A 13 -2.02 -19.58 17.25
C ASP A 13 -0.64 -19.36 16.64
N GLU A 14 0.07 -18.41 17.21
CA GLU A 14 1.37 -17.96 16.73
C GLU A 14 2.42 -19.08 16.71
N THR A 15 2.45 -19.96 17.72
CA THR A 15 3.43 -21.04 17.78
C THR A 15 3.21 -22.01 16.63
N ARG A 16 1.95 -22.37 16.34
CA ARG A 16 1.62 -23.25 15.21
C ARG A 16 1.98 -22.62 13.86
N VAL A 17 1.70 -21.34 13.67
CA VAL A 17 2.11 -20.62 12.45
C VAL A 17 3.63 -20.62 12.30
N ASN A 18 4.38 -20.34 13.36
CA ASN A 18 5.84 -20.36 13.34
C ASN A 18 6.41 -21.76 13.03
N ILE A 19 5.78 -22.83 13.52
CA ILE A 19 6.15 -24.20 13.15
C ILE A 19 5.98 -24.41 11.64
N LEU A 20 4.83 -24.01 11.08
CA LEU A 20 4.56 -24.14 9.64
C LEU A 20 5.58 -23.37 8.81
N LEU A 21 5.94 -22.15 9.21
CA LEU A 21 6.98 -21.34 8.55
C LEU A 21 8.37 -21.99 8.61
N LEU A 22 8.72 -22.63 9.72
CA LEU A 22 10.01 -23.31 9.84
C LEU A 22 10.10 -24.51 8.90
N ILE A 23 9.05 -25.33 8.86
CA ILE A 23 9.05 -26.56 8.06
C ILE A 23 8.75 -26.30 6.57
N SER A 24 8.15 -25.16 6.22
CA SER A 24 7.94 -24.77 4.81
C SER A 24 9.25 -24.52 4.07
N ASN A 25 10.30 -24.10 4.78
CA ASN A 25 11.62 -23.87 4.20
C ASN A 25 12.45 -25.16 4.14
N ARG A 26 12.34 -26.00 5.17
CA ARG A 26 13.04 -27.29 5.25
C ARG A 26 12.34 -28.23 6.24
N GLY A 27 12.15 -29.49 5.85
CA GLY A 27 11.67 -30.52 6.77
C GLY A 27 12.52 -30.58 8.04
N MET A 28 11.86 -30.65 9.19
CA MET A 28 12.54 -30.54 10.49
C MET A 28 11.98 -31.51 11.53
N CYS A 29 12.82 -32.01 12.43
CA CYS A 29 12.38 -32.81 13.58
C CYS A 29 11.87 -31.92 14.73
N ALA A 30 11.10 -32.51 15.65
CA ALA A 30 10.55 -31.81 16.83
C ALA A 30 11.64 -31.11 17.67
N LYS A 31 12.79 -31.76 17.86
CA LYS A 31 13.95 -31.19 18.56
C LYS A 31 14.53 -29.96 17.85
N GLY A 32 14.59 -30.01 16.52
CA GLY A 32 15.05 -28.88 15.71
C GLY A 32 14.09 -27.69 15.84
N ILE A 33 12.78 -27.96 15.76
CA ILE A 33 11.74 -26.94 15.89
C ILE A 33 11.80 -26.30 17.28
N ALA A 34 11.90 -27.12 18.34
CA ALA A 34 11.99 -26.66 19.73
C ALA A 34 13.16 -25.69 19.94
N ARG A 35 14.31 -26.00 19.32
CA ARG A 35 15.50 -25.14 19.38
C ARG A 35 15.32 -23.80 18.65
N HIS A 36 14.63 -23.77 17.51
CA HIS A 36 14.41 -22.51 16.77
C HIS A 36 13.37 -21.62 17.44
N LEU A 37 12.39 -22.22 18.11
CA LEU A 37 11.31 -21.50 18.79
C LEU A 37 11.61 -21.22 20.27
N GLU A 38 12.75 -21.67 20.79
CA GLU A 38 13.16 -21.51 22.18
C GLU A 38 12.12 -22.01 23.20
N ILE A 39 11.41 -23.10 22.87
CA ILE A 39 10.42 -23.76 23.72
C ILE A 39 10.77 -25.23 23.96
N SER A 40 10.07 -25.87 24.89
CA SER A 40 10.33 -27.29 25.20
C SER A 40 9.91 -28.23 24.06
N GLU A 41 10.63 -29.35 23.90
CA GLU A 41 10.26 -30.40 22.94
C GLU A 41 8.86 -30.96 23.22
N ALA A 42 8.42 -30.96 24.48
CA ALA A 42 7.07 -31.35 24.88
C ALA A 42 6.01 -30.35 24.37
N ALA A 43 6.26 -29.05 24.48
CA ALA A 43 5.37 -28.01 23.93
C ALA A 43 5.27 -28.12 22.40
N VAL A 44 6.39 -28.32 21.70
CA VAL A 44 6.40 -28.56 20.25
C VAL A 44 5.62 -29.81 19.89
N SER A 45 5.80 -30.91 20.63
CA SER A 45 5.10 -32.17 20.36
C SER A 45 3.58 -32.02 20.48
N GLN A 46 3.10 -31.20 21.43
CA GLN A 46 1.67 -30.87 21.53
C GLN A 46 1.17 -30.13 20.29
N GLN A 47 1.90 -29.11 19.82
CA GLN A 47 1.51 -28.35 18.63
C GLN A 47 1.55 -29.20 17.36
N ILE A 48 2.58 -30.02 17.20
CA ILE A 48 2.71 -30.97 16.08
C ILE A 48 1.55 -31.96 16.07
N LYS A 49 1.12 -32.46 17.23
CA LYS A 49 -0.04 -33.35 17.32
C LYS A 49 -1.29 -32.67 16.76
N ILE A 50 -1.57 -31.44 17.19
CA ILE A 50 -2.72 -30.67 16.69
C ILE A 50 -2.64 -30.49 15.17
N LEU A 51 -1.48 -30.06 14.66
CA LEU A 51 -1.26 -29.83 13.23
C LEU A 51 -1.38 -31.12 12.39
N LYS A 52 -0.97 -32.26 12.94
CA LYS A 52 -1.15 -33.58 12.31
C LYS A 52 -2.60 -34.05 12.34
N ASP A 53 -3.31 -33.83 13.44
CA ASP A 53 -4.70 -34.26 13.59
C ASP A 53 -5.63 -33.56 12.58
N ILE A 54 -5.26 -32.37 12.12
CA ILE A 54 -5.95 -31.64 11.04
C ILE A 54 -5.28 -31.78 9.68
N ASP A 55 -4.26 -32.65 9.57
CA ASP A 55 -3.59 -33.00 8.33
C ASP A 55 -2.91 -31.83 7.62
N LEU A 56 -2.48 -30.79 8.35
CA LEU A 56 -1.69 -29.69 7.79
C LEU A 56 -0.21 -30.04 7.63
N ILE A 57 0.27 -30.99 8.41
CA ILE A 57 1.66 -31.47 8.38
C ILE A 57 1.68 -32.98 8.35
N GLN A 58 2.73 -33.53 7.75
CA GLN A 58 3.02 -34.95 7.71
C GLN A 58 4.38 -35.23 8.32
N GLY A 59 4.57 -36.44 8.83
CA GLY A 59 5.83 -36.86 9.44
C GLY A 59 6.31 -38.18 8.87
N TYR A 60 7.58 -38.25 8.48
CA TYR A 60 8.21 -39.45 7.95
C TYR A 60 9.54 -39.72 8.65
N LYS A 61 9.96 -40.98 8.66
CA LYS A 61 11.13 -41.43 9.42
C LYS A 61 12.38 -41.34 8.55
N ILE A 62 13.38 -40.60 9.01
CA ILE A 62 14.74 -40.58 8.45
C ILE A 62 15.70 -41.04 9.55
N GLY A 63 16.22 -42.26 9.41
CA GLY A 63 17.06 -42.88 10.44
C GLY A 63 16.32 -43.02 11.77
N TYR A 64 16.85 -42.38 12.82
CA TYR A 64 16.25 -42.38 14.17
C TYR A 64 15.30 -41.20 14.41
N HIS A 65 15.16 -40.28 13.45
CA HIS A 65 14.38 -39.07 13.62
C HIS A 65 13.09 -39.10 12.78
N ILE A 66 12.03 -38.51 13.33
CA ILE A 66 10.84 -38.15 12.56
C ILE A 66 11.04 -36.72 12.07
N ILE A 67 10.97 -36.54 10.76
CA ILE A 67 11.03 -35.24 10.08
C ILE A 67 9.61 -34.86 9.70
N TYR A 68 9.25 -33.61 9.96
CA TYR A 68 7.94 -33.05 9.63
C TYR A 68 8.05 -32.09 8.45
N ASP A 69 7.10 -32.20 7.53
CA ASP A 69 6.92 -31.33 6.37
C ASP A 69 5.46 -30.91 6.25
N LEU A 70 5.19 -29.89 5.44
CA LEU A 70 3.83 -29.49 5.11
C LEU A 70 3.10 -30.59 4.33
N ASN A 71 1.80 -30.70 4.56
CA ASN A 71 0.91 -31.40 3.64
C ASN A 71 0.47 -30.41 2.55
N GLU A 72 1.18 -30.42 1.42
CA GLU A 72 0.91 -29.50 0.30
C GLU A 72 -0.51 -29.61 -0.25
N GLU A 73 -1.08 -30.82 -0.30
CA GLU A 73 -2.45 -31.02 -0.78
C GLU A 73 -3.44 -30.28 0.11
N LYS A 74 -3.28 -30.39 1.43
CA LYS A 74 -4.14 -29.71 2.40
C LYS A 74 -3.97 -28.20 2.37
N ILE A 75 -2.73 -27.71 2.25
CA ILE A 75 -2.44 -26.28 2.11
C ILE A 75 -3.11 -25.73 0.84
N ASN A 76 -2.94 -26.39 -0.30
CA ASN A 76 -3.54 -25.97 -1.57
C ASN A 76 -5.08 -26.02 -1.51
N SER A 77 -5.67 -26.99 -0.83
CA SER A 77 -7.12 -27.03 -0.61
C SER A 77 -7.63 -25.82 0.21
N SER A 78 -6.83 -25.38 1.18
CA SER A 78 -7.14 -24.22 2.02
C SER A 78 -7.00 -22.91 1.23
N ILE A 79 -5.98 -22.80 0.39
CA ILE A 79 -5.79 -21.66 -0.53
C ILE A 79 -6.98 -21.56 -1.49
N LYS A 80 -7.36 -22.65 -2.15
CA LYS A 80 -8.54 -22.69 -3.03
C LYS A 80 -9.82 -22.26 -2.31
N PHE A 81 -9.99 -22.67 -1.06
CA PHE A 81 -11.13 -22.20 -0.26
C PHE A 81 -11.08 -20.69 0.00
N LEU A 82 -9.91 -20.12 0.27
CA LEU A 82 -9.74 -18.67 0.43
C LEU A 82 -9.96 -17.91 -0.89
N GLU A 83 -9.54 -18.47 -2.02
CA GLU A 83 -9.81 -17.90 -3.36
C GLU A 83 -11.32 -17.82 -3.63
N LEU A 84 -12.11 -18.82 -3.22
CA LEU A 84 -13.57 -18.77 -3.31
C LEU A 84 -14.21 -17.66 -2.47
N ILE A 85 -13.54 -17.19 -1.41
CA ILE A 85 -14.00 -16.05 -0.61
C ILE A 85 -13.70 -14.73 -1.32
N ILE A 86 -12.57 -14.64 -2.04
CA ILE A 86 -12.19 -13.44 -2.80
C ILE A 86 -13.09 -13.29 -4.05
N ASP A 87 -13.41 -14.40 -4.69
CA ASP A 87 -14.24 -14.48 -5.90
C ASP A 87 -15.75 -14.38 -5.58
N ASN A 88 -16.18 -13.16 -5.23
CA ASN A 88 -17.59 -12.81 -4.94
C ASN A 88 -18.58 -13.07 -6.09
N GLU A 89 -18.13 -13.46 -7.28
CA GLU A 89 -18.99 -13.71 -8.45
C GLU A 89 -19.46 -15.17 -8.58
N LYS A 90 -18.91 -16.11 -7.80
CA LYS A 90 -19.21 -17.56 -7.94
C LYS A 90 -19.80 -18.25 -6.71
N THR A 91 -20.04 -17.52 -5.62
CA THR A 91 -20.61 -18.07 -4.37
C THR A 91 -22.14 -18.24 -4.45
N SER A 92 -22.62 -19.02 -5.42
CA SER A 92 -24.05 -19.35 -5.57
C SER A 92 -24.46 -20.67 -4.89
N THR A 93 -23.56 -21.35 -4.17
CA THR A 93 -23.85 -22.73 -3.70
C THR A 93 -23.47 -23.06 -2.26
N THR A 94 -23.11 -22.09 -1.44
CA THR A 94 -23.09 -22.32 0.02
C THR A 94 -24.17 -21.47 0.70
N ASN A 95 -24.80 -22.03 1.72
CA ASN A 95 -25.97 -21.56 2.46
C ASN A 95 -25.73 -20.24 3.26
N ILE A 96 -24.91 -19.34 2.71
CA ILE A 96 -24.46 -18.04 3.21
C ILE A 96 -25.28 -16.91 2.55
N ALA A 97 -26.08 -17.21 1.51
CA ALA A 97 -26.99 -16.27 0.85
C ALA A 97 -28.08 -15.66 1.75
N ASN A 98 -28.17 -16.10 3.02
CA ASN A 98 -29.06 -15.53 4.03
C ASN A 98 -28.34 -14.70 5.11
N LEU A 99 -27.08 -14.29 4.90
CA LEU A 99 -26.49 -13.18 5.65
C LEU A 99 -27.03 -11.83 5.15
N LYS A 100 -28.36 -11.69 5.12
CA LYS A 100 -28.97 -10.37 5.26
C LYS A 100 -28.85 -10.02 6.73
N CYS A 101 -28.22 -8.88 7.03
CA CYS A 101 -28.22 -8.29 8.36
C CYS A 101 -29.67 -8.36 8.90
N LEU A 102 -29.89 -9.03 10.03
CA LEU A 102 -31.22 -9.10 10.66
C LEU A 102 -31.77 -7.66 10.72
N ASN A 103 -32.93 -7.42 10.10
CA ASN A 103 -33.53 -6.10 9.82
C ASN A 103 -33.72 -5.23 11.08
N GLY A 104 -32.61 -4.73 11.63
CA GLY A 104 -32.55 -4.08 12.94
C GLY A 104 -31.14 -3.71 13.41
N CYS A 105 -30.09 -3.96 12.64
CA CYS A 105 -28.75 -3.48 12.98
C CYS A 105 -28.67 -1.95 12.83
N LYS A 106 -28.46 -1.24 13.95
CA LYS A 106 -28.31 0.22 14.00
C LYS A 106 -26.86 0.70 13.87
N HIS A 107 -25.94 -0.16 13.41
CA HIS A 107 -24.55 0.25 13.17
C HIS A 107 -24.43 1.00 11.85
N MET A 108 -24.27 2.33 11.94
CA MET A 108 -24.15 3.26 10.82
C MET A 108 -23.00 2.94 9.83
N LYS A 109 -22.07 2.06 10.20
CA LYS A 109 -20.87 1.71 9.41
C LYS A 109 -20.89 0.27 8.84
N CYS A 110 -21.96 -0.49 9.05
CA CYS A 110 -22.02 -1.86 8.53
C CYS A 110 -22.55 -1.84 7.09
N ALA A 111 -21.68 -1.57 6.12
CA ALA A 111 -22.00 -1.78 4.71
C ALA A 111 -21.99 -3.29 4.43
N SER A 112 -23.17 -3.87 4.25
CA SER A 112 -23.35 -5.11 3.51
C SER A 112 -22.61 -4.99 2.16
N ASN A 113 -21.57 -5.80 1.93
CA ASN A 113 -20.91 -6.01 0.65
C ASN A 113 -20.62 -4.76 -0.21
N ASN A 114 -19.83 -3.82 0.31
CA ASN A 114 -18.96 -3.05 -0.56
C ASN A 114 -17.59 -2.91 0.11
N LYS A 115 -16.54 -3.30 -0.62
CA LYS A 115 -15.14 -3.09 -0.24
C LYS A 115 -14.98 -1.65 0.26
N ILE A 116 -14.77 -1.47 1.56
CA ILE A 116 -14.05 -0.29 2.02
C ILE A 116 -12.60 -0.57 1.63
N LYS A 117 -12.23 -0.23 0.39
CA LYS A 117 -10.85 0.15 0.15
C LYS A 117 -10.70 1.50 0.84
N GLU A 118 -9.87 1.58 1.87
CA GLU A 118 -9.23 2.87 2.14
C GLU A 118 -8.34 3.10 0.92
N GLU A 119 -8.86 3.81 -0.09
CA GLU A 119 -8.06 4.32 -1.20
C GLU A 119 -6.99 5.23 -0.56
N PRO A 120 -5.69 5.03 -0.84
CA PRO A 120 -4.65 5.87 -0.26
C PRO A 120 -4.94 7.34 -0.61
N ILE A 121 -5.04 8.18 0.42
CA ILE A 121 -5.35 9.61 0.28
C ILE A 121 -4.24 10.26 -0.55
N MET A 122 -4.52 10.55 -1.82
CA MET A 122 -3.53 11.14 -2.72
C MET A 122 -3.53 12.68 -2.57
N LYS A 123 -2.39 13.25 -2.23
CA LYS A 123 -2.19 14.69 -2.06
C LYS A 123 -1.44 15.28 -3.24
N ILE A 124 -2.07 16.24 -3.91
CA ILE A 124 -1.52 16.91 -5.10
C ILE A 124 -1.20 18.36 -4.75
N CYS A 125 0.03 18.78 -5.00
CA CYS A 125 0.51 20.13 -4.76
C CYS A 125 0.52 20.97 -6.03
N PHE A 126 0.03 22.20 -5.92
CA PHE A 126 0.01 23.21 -6.96
C PHE A 126 0.72 24.48 -6.48
N PRO A 127 1.80 24.94 -7.11
CA PRO A 127 2.28 26.30 -6.91
C PRO A 127 1.24 27.28 -7.48
N VAL A 128 0.90 28.34 -6.75
CA VAL A 128 -0.09 29.35 -7.17
C VAL A 128 0.36 30.75 -6.76
N GLU A 129 -0.20 31.78 -7.39
CA GLU A 129 0.08 33.19 -7.03
C GLU A 129 -0.75 33.68 -5.84
N SER A 130 -2.02 33.26 -5.77
CA SER A 130 -2.97 33.54 -4.69
C SER A 130 -3.76 32.27 -4.34
N ASN A 131 -4.22 32.14 -3.09
CA ASN A 131 -5.07 31.03 -2.68
C ASN A 131 -6.54 31.38 -2.91
N GLU A 132 -7.12 30.83 -3.98
CA GLU A 132 -8.54 30.85 -4.29
C GLU A 132 -9.17 29.44 -4.17
N GLY A 133 -8.56 28.58 -3.36
CA GLY A 133 -8.96 27.19 -3.23
C GLY A 133 -8.75 26.41 -4.53
N VAL A 134 -9.73 25.59 -4.91
CA VAL A 134 -9.70 24.83 -6.18
C VAL A 134 -9.82 25.71 -7.43
N LYS A 135 -10.20 26.99 -7.27
CA LYS A 135 -10.25 27.98 -8.36
C LYS A 135 -8.93 28.69 -8.63
N SER A 136 -7.91 28.44 -7.80
CA SER A 136 -6.56 28.98 -8.04
C SER A 136 -6.01 28.52 -9.39
N ILE A 137 -5.12 29.31 -9.98
CA ILE A 137 -4.47 29.00 -11.26
C ILE A 137 -3.04 28.50 -10.98
N PRO A 138 -2.59 27.38 -11.58
CA PRO A 138 -1.23 26.91 -11.42
C PRO A 138 -0.22 27.96 -11.90
N TYR A 139 0.76 28.26 -11.05
CA TYR A 139 1.81 29.23 -11.34
C TYR A 139 2.85 28.67 -12.31
N GLY A 140 3.44 29.55 -13.11
CA GLY A 140 4.36 29.19 -14.19
C GLY A 140 5.69 28.60 -13.73
N HIS A 141 6.10 28.83 -12.48
CA HIS A 141 7.42 28.46 -11.98
C HIS A 141 7.39 27.95 -10.54
N PHE A 142 7.79 26.70 -10.30
CA PHE A 142 7.76 26.09 -8.97
C PHE A 142 8.51 26.90 -7.90
N GLY A 143 9.77 27.27 -8.15
CA GLY A 143 10.64 27.86 -7.14
C GLY A 143 10.26 29.30 -6.75
N THR A 144 9.71 30.07 -7.68
CA THR A 144 9.35 31.47 -7.46
C THR A 144 7.88 31.65 -7.07
N ALA A 145 7.12 30.56 -6.96
CA ALA A 145 5.74 30.62 -6.52
C ALA A 145 5.64 31.21 -5.11
N PRO A 146 4.77 32.19 -4.86
CA PRO A 146 4.61 32.76 -3.52
C PRO A 146 3.96 31.78 -2.53
N LEU A 147 3.11 30.87 -3.01
CA LEU A 147 2.50 29.84 -2.19
C LEU A 147 2.22 28.54 -2.95
N PHE A 148 1.90 27.51 -2.16
CA PHE A 148 1.47 26.21 -2.63
C PHE A 148 0.08 25.88 -2.07
N VAL A 149 -0.74 25.27 -2.91
CA VAL A 149 -2.04 24.72 -2.57
C VAL A 149 -1.96 23.19 -2.69
N ILE A 150 -2.25 22.49 -1.59
CA ILE A 150 -2.26 21.04 -1.50
C ILE A 150 -3.71 20.59 -1.47
N CYS A 151 -4.11 19.82 -2.47
CA CYS A 151 -5.43 19.26 -2.62
C CYS A 151 -5.41 17.76 -2.31
N ASP A 152 -6.28 17.33 -1.41
CA ASP A 152 -6.61 15.93 -1.21
C ASP A 152 -7.59 15.48 -2.30
N LEU A 153 -7.19 14.51 -3.10
CA LEU A 153 -7.91 14.05 -4.29
C LEU A 153 -9.26 13.37 -3.95
N GLU A 154 -9.36 12.80 -2.76
CA GLU A 154 -10.50 12.02 -2.28
C GLU A 154 -11.46 12.87 -1.45
N THR A 155 -10.92 13.71 -0.55
CA THR A 155 -11.75 14.50 0.37
C THR A 155 -12.05 15.91 -0.14
N ASN A 156 -11.44 16.33 -1.26
CA ASN A 156 -11.46 17.71 -1.77
C ASN A 156 -11.01 18.76 -0.75
N LYS A 157 -10.31 18.35 0.32
CA LYS A 157 -9.75 19.29 1.29
C LYS A 157 -8.58 20.03 0.66
N VAL A 158 -8.58 21.34 0.85
CA VAL A 158 -7.54 22.23 0.35
C VAL A 158 -6.76 22.82 1.53
N LYS A 159 -5.44 22.69 1.49
CA LYS A 159 -4.51 23.29 2.44
C LYS A 159 -3.58 24.24 1.71
N SER A 160 -3.28 25.39 2.29
CA SER A 160 -2.30 26.33 1.72
C SER A 160 -1.04 26.38 2.57
N VAL A 161 0.10 26.50 1.90
CA VAL A 161 1.44 26.56 2.48
C VAL A 161 2.17 27.73 1.83
N GLY A 162 2.70 28.64 2.64
CA GLY A 162 3.56 29.71 2.14
C GLY A 162 4.90 29.14 1.66
N ASN A 163 5.47 29.68 0.60
CA ASN A 163 6.78 29.21 0.13
C ASN A 163 7.88 29.57 1.15
N GLY A 164 8.38 28.56 1.87
CA GLY A 164 9.45 28.71 2.86
C GLY A 164 10.85 28.92 2.27
N ASP A 165 10.98 28.94 0.95
CA ASP A 165 12.25 29.05 0.21
C ASP A 165 12.28 30.28 -0.74
N LEU A 166 11.54 31.34 -0.40
CA LEU A 166 11.53 32.59 -1.15
C LEU A 166 12.92 33.28 -1.09
N GLY A 167 13.40 33.77 -2.24
CA GLY A 167 14.66 34.52 -2.33
C GLY A 167 15.93 33.68 -2.50
N HIS A 168 15.81 32.40 -2.90
CA HIS A 168 16.97 31.60 -3.27
C HIS A 168 17.64 32.10 -4.57
N GLU A 169 18.95 31.89 -4.69
CA GLU A 169 19.66 32.14 -5.95
C GLU A 169 19.15 31.21 -7.05
N HIS A 170 19.03 31.74 -8.28
CA HIS A 170 18.56 30.97 -9.43
C HIS A 170 19.23 29.60 -9.52
N GLY A 171 18.43 28.54 -9.56
CA GLY A 171 18.90 27.15 -9.64
C GLY A 171 19.16 26.44 -8.31
N LYS A 172 18.99 27.10 -7.15
CA LYS A 172 19.21 26.50 -5.81
C LYS A 172 17.93 26.17 -5.02
N CYS A 173 16.75 26.20 -5.67
CA CYS A 173 15.49 25.88 -5.02
C CYS A 173 15.55 24.57 -4.22
N GLN A 174 15.03 24.57 -3.00
CA GLN A 174 14.92 23.43 -2.11
C GLN A 174 13.44 23.05 -1.94
N PRO A 175 12.90 22.14 -2.77
CA PRO A 175 11.47 21.80 -2.77
C PRO A 175 10.90 21.42 -1.41
N MET A 176 11.70 20.80 -0.53
CA MET A 176 11.24 20.43 0.81
C MET A 176 11.09 21.62 1.76
N LYS A 177 11.91 22.66 1.62
CA LYS A 177 11.70 23.91 2.35
C LYS A 177 10.48 24.65 1.81
N ALA A 178 10.31 24.63 0.48
CA ALA A 178 9.18 25.25 -0.19
C ALA A 178 7.84 24.64 0.28
N LEU A 179 7.77 23.31 0.45
CA LEU A 179 6.60 22.58 0.93
C LEU A 179 6.43 22.59 2.46
N SER A 180 7.31 23.26 3.22
CA SER A 180 7.25 23.36 4.69
C SER A 180 7.09 22.02 5.43
N GLY A 181 7.63 20.93 4.87
CA GLY A 181 7.53 19.58 5.46
C GLY A 181 6.23 18.83 5.19
N GLU A 182 5.35 19.34 4.33
CA GLU A 182 4.17 18.59 3.89
C GLU A 182 4.55 17.43 2.97
N GLU A 183 3.94 16.27 3.20
CA GLU A 183 4.05 15.10 2.34
C GLU A 183 3.00 15.19 1.22
N VAL A 184 3.45 15.13 -0.02
CA VAL A 184 2.63 15.19 -1.23
C VAL A 184 3.08 14.10 -2.21
N ASP A 185 2.15 13.51 -2.94
CA ASP A 185 2.44 12.41 -3.87
C ASP A 185 2.77 12.92 -5.27
N ALA A 186 2.25 14.09 -5.62
CA ALA A 186 2.47 14.71 -6.91
C ALA A 186 2.54 16.24 -6.81
N VAL A 187 3.30 16.84 -7.73
CA VAL A 187 3.34 18.28 -7.98
C VAL A 187 2.87 18.54 -9.40
N VAL A 188 1.89 19.43 -9.58
CA VAL A 188 1.39 19.87 -10.90
C VAL A 188 1.76 21.33 -11.08
N VAL A 189 2.60 21.65 -12.07
CA VAL A 189 3.19 22.98 -12.23
C VAL A 189 3.33 23.37 -13.71
N GLY A 190 3.25 24.67 -14.02
CA GLY A 190 3.46 25.15 -15.40
C GLY A 190 4.88 24.90 -15.92
N GLY A 191 5.89 25.16 -15.08
CA GLY A 191 7.30 24.98 -15.37
C GLY A 191 8.16 24.80 -14.11
N ILE A 192 9.18 23.96 -14.23
CA ILE A 192 10.06 23.61 -13.12
C ILE A 192 11.46 23.25 -13.66
N GLY A 193 12.50 23.66 -12.93
CA GLY A 193 13.89 23.38 -13.31
C GLY A 193 14.29 21.93 -13.03
N ALA A 194 15.18 21.37 -13.86
CA ALA A 194 15.62 19.98 -13.78
C ALA A 194 16.15 19.57 -12.38
N GLY A 195 16.86 20.46 -11.68
CA GLY A 195 17.34 20.20 -10.31
C GLY A 195 16.19 19.95 -9.32
N ALA A 196 15.11 20.71 -9.42
CA ALA A 196 13.93 20.54 -8.56
C ALA A 196 13.13 19.28 -8.95
N ILE A 197 12.99 18.99 -10.25
CA ILE A 197 12.37 17.74 -10.74
C ILE A 197 13.11 16.52 -10.19
N ASN A 198 14.43 16.47 -10.35
CA ASN A 198 15.24 15.35 -9.90
C ASN A 198 15.15 15.16 -8.37
N LYS A 199 15.10 16.26 -7.62
CA LYS A 199 14.96 16.21 -6.16
C LYS A 199 13.60 15.67 -5.74
N LEU A 200 12.50 16.14 -6.34
CA LEU A 200 11.15 15.64 -6.07
C LEU A 200 11.02 14.16 -6.43
N ASN A 201 11.49 13.76 -7.62
CA ASN A 201 11.48 12.37 -8.06
C ASN A 201 12.28 11.44 -7.13
N SER A 202 13.44 11.89 -6.62
CA SER A 202 14.24 11.10 -5.64
C SER A 202 13.51 10.84 -4.32
N MET A 203 12.44 11.60 -4.06
CA MET A 203 11.59 11.48 -2.88
C MET A 203 10.28 10.74 -3.17
N GLY A 204 10.13 10.17 -4.37
CA GLY A 204 8.91 9.49 -4.80
C GLY A 204 7.78 10.43 -5.22
N ILE A 205 8.03 11.75 -5.29
CA ILE A 205 7.04 12.75 -5.68
C ILE A 205 7.08 12.92 -7.20
N LYS A 206 5.98 12.57 -7.86
CA LYS A 206 5.87 12.72 -9.33
C LYS A 206 5.60 14.16 -9.72
N VAL A 207 6.13 14.62 -10.85
CA VAL A 207 5.94 15.99 -11.31
C VAL A 207 5.25 16.02 -12.66
N PHE A 208 4.18 16.79 -12.77
CA PHE A 208 3.33 16.88 -13.95
C PHE A 208 3.26 18.31 -14.47
N GLN A 209 3.12 18.44 -15.79
CA GLN A 209 2.88 19.72 -16.45
C GLN A 209 1.42 20.11 -16.30
N ALA A 210 1.19 21.30 -15.73
CA ALA A 210 -0.14 21.88 -15.62
C ALA A 210 -0.72 22.20 -17.01
N ILE A 211 -2.03 22.01 -17.16
CA ILE A 211 -2.80 22.47 -18.30
C ILE A 211 -3.43 23.85 -18.02
N GLN A 212 -3.83 24.54 -19.08
CA GLN A 212 -4.55 25.81 -18.96
C GLN A 212 -5.87 25.62 -18.21
N GLY A 213 -6.07 26.37 -17.12
CA GLY A 213 -7.26 26.28 -16.30
C GLY A 213 -6.96 26.49 -14.82
N ASP A 214 -7.99 26.31 -14.00
CA ASP A 214 -7.91 26.28 -12.54
C ASP A 214 -7.43 24.91 -12.03
N LEU A 215 -7.25 24.79 -10.72
CA LEU A 215 -6.83 23.52 -10.10
C LEU A 215 -7.88 22.43 -10.30
N GLU A 216 -9.18 22.78 -10.31
CA GLU A 216 -10.26 21.82 -10.56
C GLU A 216 -10.08 21.10 -11.89
N LYS A 217 -9.87 21.85 -13.00
CA LYS A 217 -9.57 21.24 -14.31
C LYS A 217 -8.30 20.39 -14.31
N ASN A 218 -7.27 20.83 -13.60
CA ASN A 218 -6.03 20.08 -13.52
C ASN A 218 -6.18 18.80 -12.68
N LEU A 219 -6.97 18.82 -11.61
CA LEU A 219 -7.32 17.66 -10.80
C LEU A 219 -8.15 16.64 -11.60
N GLU A 220 -9.12 17.10 -12.39
CA GLU A 220 -9.88 16.24 -13.32
C GLU A 220 -8.95 15.59 -14.35
N ALA A 221 -8.10 16.39 -15.01
CA ALA A 221 -7.14 15.87 -15.98
C ALA A 221 -6.13 14.89 -15.33
N PHE A 222 -5.77 15.10 -14.07
CA PHE A 222 -4.93 14.17 -13.31
C PHE A 222 -5.66 12.84 -13.07
N LYS A 223 -6.91 12.88 -12.59
CA LYS A 223 -7.76 11.68 -12.38
C LYS A 223 -7.94 10.86 -13.67
N GLU A 224 -8.02 11.54 -14.81
CA GLU A 224 -8.17 10.93 -16.13
C GLU A 224 -6.84 10.51 -16.77
N ASN A 225 -5.71 10.65 -16.07
CA ASN A 225 -4.35 10.40 -16.57
C ASN A 225 -4.00 11.18 -17.85
N LYS A 226 -4.54 12.40 -18.00
CA LYS A 226 -4.33 13.29 -19.15
C LYS A 226 -3.19 14.29 -18.94
N LEU A 227 -2.71 14.46 -17.72
CA LEU A 227 -1.55 15.32 -17.45
C LEU A 227 -0.25 14.65 -17.89
N LYS A 228 0.63 15.44 -18.51
CA LYS A 228 1.94 14.96 -18.96
C LYS A 228 2.92 14.95 -17.79
N GLU A 229 3.45 13.78 -17.44
CA GLU A 229 4.53 13.66 -16.46
C GLU A 229 5.84 14.23 -17.04
N PHE A 230 6.56 15.02 -16.25
CA PHE A 230 7.91 15.45 -16.62
C PHE A 230 8.85 14.24 -16.55
N PRO A 231 9.67 13.99 -17.57
CA PRO A 231 10.53 12.82 -17.59
C PRO A 231 11.54 12.86 -16.45
N SER A 232 11.81 11.69 -15.86
CA SER A 232 12.80 11.49 -14.79
C SER A 232 14.26 11.57 -15.28
N THR A 233 14.50 12.14 -16.46
CA THR A 233 15.77 12.05 -17.16
C THR A 233 16.88 12.80 -16.43
N HIS A 234 17.77 12.00 -15.80
CA HIS A 234 19.20 12.28 -15.73
C HIS A 234 19.75 12.50 -17.14
N VAL A 235 19.59 13.70 -17.68
CA VAL A 235 20.37 14.17 -18.82
C VAL A 235 20.94 15.51 -18.42
N CYS A 236 22.03 15.46 -17.65
CA CYS A 236 23.02 16.52 -17.72
C CYS A 236 23.70 16.38 -19.09
N ASN A 237 23.07 16.88 -20.14
CA ASN A 237 23.83 17.35 -21.29
C ASN A 237 24.27 18.77 -20.94
N HIS A 238 25.51 18.87 -20.46
CA HIS A 238 26.30 20.05 -20.70
C HIS A 238 26.32 20.28 -22.20
N ASP A 239 25.58 21.26 -22.70
CA ASP A 239 25.96 22.07 -23.87
C ASP A 239 24.95 23.19 -24.07
N GLY A 240 25.43 24.43 -23.98
CA GLY A 240 24.72 25.62 -24.49
C GLY A 240 24.05 26.52 -23.46
N CYS A 241 24.80 27.11 -22.54
CA CYS A 241 24.44 28.43 -21.99
C CYS A 241 25.47 29.45 -22.46
N SER A 242 25.06 30.23 -23.47
CA SER A 242 25.68 31.50 -23.80
C SER A 242 24.95 32.58 -23.02
N HIS A 243 25.71 33.33 -22.22
CA HIS A 243 25.50 34.69 -21.68
C HIS A 243 24.09 35.13 -21.24
#